data_AF-A0A967C749-F1
#
_entry.id   AF-A0A967C749-F1
#
_cell.length_a   1.000
_cell.length_b   1.000
_cell.length_c   1.000
_cell.angle_alpha   90.00
_cell.angle_beta   90.00
_cell.angle_gamma   90.00
#
_symmetry.space_group_name_H-M   'P 1'
#
loop_
_entity.id
_entity.type
_entity.pdbx_description
1 polymer ?
#
loop_
_entity_poly.entity_id
_entity_poly.type
_entity_poly.pdbx_seq_one_letter_code
_entity_poly.pdbx_strand_id
1 'polypeptide(L)'
;MPAYKLILGNKTYSSWSLRGWLIVRLAGISFEEVVIFLRKADTKARILAYSPAGKVPTLIEDDRVIWDSLAIGEHLAERFPGQGLWPQDPLARSTARSVVAEMHAGFPALRSALPMDLNKRYPGHVLSPEVKADIARIEEIWENCRRQFGSSGDFLFGEAGIADAFFAPVVVRFRGYDVALGKTAEAYCASIADWPLMQQWVAEAAEEKEVIVFD
;
A
#
# COMPACT_ATOMS: atom_id res chain seq x y z
N MET A 1 18.66 -20.22 1.17
CA MET A 1 17.45 -19.37 1.25
C MET A 1 16.99 -19.15 -0.19
N PRO A 2 15.68 -19.22 -0.49
CA PRO A 2 15.19 -18.97 -1.84
C PRO A 2 15.58 -17.56 -2.29
N ALA A 3 15.85 -17.39 -3.58
CA ALA A 3 16.18 -16.09 -4.15
C ALA A 3 14.87 -15.33 -4.41
N TYR A 4 14.63 -14.25 -3.67
CA TYR A 4 13.46 -13.40 -3.87
C TYR A 4 13.78 -12.25 -4.81
N LYS A 5 12.86 -11.97 -5.74
CA LYS A 5 12.87 -10.78 -6.58
C LYS A 5 11.49 -10.12 -6.54
N LEU A 6 11.46 -8.81 -6.35
CA LEU A 6 10.22 -8.03 -6.32
C LEU A 6 10.18 -7.07 -7.51
N ILE A 7 9.24 -7.31 -8.42
CA ILE A 7 9.00 -6.47 -9.58
C ILE A 7 7.99 -5.39 -9.21
N LEU A 8 8.38 -4.14 -9.40
CA LEU A 8 7.62 -2.97 -8.98
C LEU A 8 7.41 -2.01 -10.15
N GLY A 9 6.35 -1.20 -10.02
CA GLY A 9 6.25 0.07 -10.71
C GLY A 9 7.04 1.13 -9.96
N ASN A 10 7.40 2.21 -10.65
CA ASN A 10 8.15 3.31 -10.04
C ASN A 10 7.42 3.89 -8.79
N LYS A 11 8.21 4.21 -7.78
CA LYS A 11 7.81 4.42 -6.39
C LYS A 11 6.99 5.69 -6.19
N THR A 12 7.21 6.72 -7.00
CA THR A 12 6.44 7.98 -6.92
C THR A 12 4.93 7.76 -7.15
N TYR A 13 4.56 6.86 -8.07
CA TYR A 13 3.17 6.77 -8.58
C TYR A 13 2.48 5.44 -8.28
N SER A 14 3.23 4.35 -8.06
CA SER A 14 2.65 3.02 -8.01
C SER A 14 2.13 2.65 -6.62
N SER A 15 0.86 2.98 -6.34
CA SER A 15 0.21 2.61 -5.07
C SER A 15 0.19 1.11 -4.80
N TRP A 16 0.11 0.28 -5.84
CA TRP A 16 0.13 -1.17 -5.71
C TRP A 16 1.52 -1.69 -5.34
N SER A 17 2.56 -1.09 -5.90
CA SER A 17 3.95 -1.46 -5.62
C SER A 17 4.36 -1.11 -4.21
N LEU A 18 3.93 0.05 -3.69
CA LEU A 18 4.12 0.42 -2.28
C LEU A 18 3.57 -0.66 -1.33
N ARG A 19 2.35 -1.15 -1.59
CA ARG A 19 1.73 -2.22 -0.79
C ARG A 19 2.61 -3.47 -0.76
N GLY A 20 2.98 -3.99 -1.93
CA GLY A 20 3.77 -5.21 -2.04
C GLY A 20 5.14 -5.06 -1.39
N TRP A 21 5.80 -3.92 -1.59
CA TRP A 21 7.10 -3.64 -1.01
C TRP A 21 7.05 -3.59 0.53
N LEU A 22 6.09 -2.88 1.11
CA LEU A 22 5.92 -2.84 2.57
C LEU A 22 5.69 -4.23 3.16
N ILE A 23 4.86 -5.05 2.50
CA ILE A 23 4.56 -6.42 2.93
C ILE A 23 5.80 -7.31 2.88
N VAL A 24 6.57 -7.26 1.79
CA VAL A 24 7.81 -8.05 1.65
C VAL A 24 8.85 -7.61 2.68
N ARG A 25 8.94 -6.31 2.98
CA ARG A 25 9.81 -5.77 4.03
C ARG A 25 9.38 -6.19 5.43
N LEU A 26 8.08 -6.18 5.73
CA LEU A 26 7.53 -6.68 6.99
C LEU A 26 7.78 -8.18 7.18
N ALA A 27 7.80 -8.97 6.11
CA ALA A 27 8.12 -10.39 6.17
C ALA A 27 9.60 -10.66 6.53
N GLY A 28 10.45 -9.63 6.58
CA GLY A 28 11.84 -9.73 6.99
C GLY A 28 12.73 -10.47 5.98
N ILE A 29 12.30 -10.55 4.72
CA ILE A 29 13.06 -11.24 3.65
C ILE A 29 13.92 -10.26 2.85
N SER A 30 15.13 -10.70 2.49
CA SER A 30 15.97 -10.01 1.51
C SER A 30 15.50 -10.33 0.09
N PHE A 31 15.46 -9.33 -0.78
CA PHE A 31 15.04 -9.49 -2.18
C PHE A 31 15.80 -8.55 -3.10
N GLU A 32 15.94 -8.96 -4.36
CA GLU A 32 16.34 -8.08 -5.46
C GLU A 32 15.14 -7.23 -5.88
N GLU A 33 15.30 -5.91 -5.94
CA GLU A 33 14.25 -5.02 -6.43
C GLU A 33 14.44 -4.71 -7.93
N VAL A 34 13.37 -4.87 -8.72
CA VAL A 34 13.36 -4.47 -10.13
C VAL A 34 12.23 -3.48 -10.36
N VAL A 35 12.60 -2.23 -10.65
CA VAL A 35 11.65 -1.14 -10.93
C VAL A 35 11.43 -1.01 -12.43
N ILE A 36 10.16 -1.07 -12.84
CA ILE A 36 9.71 -0.81 -14.20
C ILE A 36 8.93 0.51 -14.21
N PHE A 37 9.45 1.52 -14.91
CA PHE A 37 8.76 2.79 -15.08
C PHE A 37 7.41 2.58 -15.77
N LEU A 38 6.36 3.12 -15.15
CA LEU A 38 5.00 2.98 -15.63
C LEU A 38 4.71 4.00 -16.74
N ARG A 39 3.68 3.72 -17.55
CA ARG A 39 3.19 4.58 -18.64
C ARG A 39 4.23 4.92 -19.72
N LYS A 40 5.17 4.01 -19.96
CA LYS A 40 6.01 3.99 -21.17
C LYS A 40 5.42 3.02 -22.19
N ALA A 41 5.77 3.20 -23.46
CA ALA A 41 5.25 2.36 -24.54
C ALA A 41 5.57 0.86 -24.35
N ASP A 42 6.72 0.56 -23.74
CA ASP A 42 7.22 -0.79 -23.47
C ASP A 42 6.86 -1.34 -22.08
N THR A 43 6.23 -0.55 -21.19
CA THR A 43 5.92 -0.94 -19.81
C THR A 43 5.21 -2.31 -19.75
N LYS A 44 4.18 -2.50 -20.59
CA LYS A 44 3.39 -3.75 -20.60
C LYS A 44 4.26 -4.96 -20.97
N ALA A 45 5.09 -4.83 -22.00
CA ALA A 45 5.98 -5.90 -22.45
C ALA A 45 7.04 -6.25 -21.39
N ARG A 46 7.62 -5.22 -20.75
CA ARG A 46 8.59 -5.41 -19.66
C ARG A 46 8.01 -6.14 -18.45
N ILE A 47 6.77 -5.82 -18.06
CA ILE A 47 6.11 -6.53 -16.94
C ILE A 47 5.75 -7.98 -17.35
N LEU A 48 5.27 -8.18 -18.58
CA LEU A 48 4.93 -9.52 -19.08
C LEU A 48 6.14 -10.48 -19.15
N ALA A 49 7.36 -9.95 -19.23
CA ALA A 49 8.57 -10.77 -19.13
C ALA A 49 8.74 -11.44 -17.75
N TYR A 50 8.07 -10.93 -16.71
CA TYR A 50 8.16 -11.46 -15.33
C TYR A 50 6.86 -12.12 -14.85
N SER A 51 5.70 -11.65 -15.31
CA SER A 51 4.41 -12.11 -14.80
C SER A 51 3.37 -12.20 -15.90
N PRO A 52 2.62 -13.33 -16.01
CA PRO A 52 1.56 -13.48 -17.00
C PRO A 52 0.42 -12.48 -16.80
N ALA A 53 0.22 -11.96 -15.58
CA ALA A 53 -0.78 -10.94 -15.31
C ALA A 53 -0.47 -9.59 -16.01
N GLY A 54 0.80 -9.33 -16.32
CA GLY A 54 1.22 -8.04 -16.88
C GLY A 54 0.87 -6.87 -15.96
N LYS A 55 0.99 -7.09 -14.64
CA LYS A 55 0.73 -6.14 -13.54
C LYS A 55 1.85 -6.22 -12.49
N VAL A 56 2.03 -5.14 -11.75
CA VAL A 56 2.92 -5.03 -10.59
C VAL A 56 2.10 -4.69 -9.34
N PRO A 57 2.53 -5.12 -8.14
CA PRO A 57 3.76 -5.85 -7.84
C PRO A 57 3.69 -7.33 -8.26
N THR A 58 4.86 -7.94 -8.44
CA THR A 58 5.03 -9.40 -8.58
C THR A 58 6.22 -9.85 -7.74
N LEU A 59 6.01 -10.83 -6.87
CA LEU A 59 7.07 -11.52 -6.15
C LEU A 59 7.47 -12.78 -6.95
N ILE A 60 8.76 -12.94 -7.17
CA ILE A 60 9.35 -14.16 -7.71
C ILE A 60 10.11 -14.82 -6.56
N GLU A 61 9.76 -16.07 -6.27
CA GLU A 61 10.44 -16.94 -5.30
C GLU A 61 10.97 -18.15 -6.07
N ASP A 62 12.28 -18.15 -6.33
CA ASP A 62 12.94 -19.09 -7.23
C ASP A 62 12.26 -19.12 -8.64
N ASP A 63 11.49 -20.16 -8.96
CA ASP A 63 10.74 -20.33 -10.21
C ASP A 63 9.25 -19.95 -10.10
N ARG A 64 8.77 -19.62 -8.90
CA ARG A 64 7.37 -19.32 -8.63
C ARG A 64 7.09 -17.84 -8.81
N VAL A 65 6.02 -17.53 -9.51
CA VAL A 65 5.57 -16.16 -9.77
C VAL A 65 4.25 -15.91 -9.06
N ILE A 66 4.24 -14.96 -8.14
CA ILE A 66 3.09 -14.56 -7.35
C ILE A 66 2.81 -13.09 -7.65
N TRP A 67 1.72 -12.82 -8.37
CA TRP A 67 1.26 -11.46 -8.66
C TRP A 67 0.11 -11.09 -7.72
N ASP A 68 -0.19 -9.79 -7.64
CA ASP A 68 -1.17 -9.17 -6.73
C ASP A 68 -0.63 -8.96 -5.31
N SER A 69 -0.74 -7.73 -4.79
CA SER A 69 -0.19 -7.38 -3.47
C SER A 69 -0.88 -8.13 -2.32
N LEU A 70 -2.16 -8.50 -2.46
CA LEU A 70 -2.86 -9.27 -1.43
C LEU A 70 -2.42 -10.74 -1.46
N ALA A 71 -2.32 -11.33 -2.65
CA ALA A 71 -1.84 -12.70 -2.80
C ALA A 71 -0.39 -12.86 -2.31
N ILE A 72 0.48 -11.88 -2.62
CA ILE A 72 1.85 -11.82 -2.06
C ILE A 72 1.81 -11.79 -0.53
N GLY A 73 0.93 -10.98 0.07
CA GLY A 73 0.79 -10.90 1.53
C GLY A 73 0.31 -12.19 2.18
N GLU A 74 -0.69 -12.86 1.60
CA GLU A 74 -1.16 -14.15 2.13
C GLU A 74 -0.09 -15.24 2.00
N HIS A 75 0.60 -15.31 0.85
CA HIS A 75 1.72 -16.24 0.65
C HIS A 75 2.82 -16.05 1.72
N LEU A 76 3.22 -14.81 1.97
CA LEU A 76 4.26 -14.52 2.96
C LEU A 76 3.77 -14.76 4.40
N ALA A 77 2.49 -14.53 4.69
CA ALA A 77 1.91 -14.83 6.00
C ALA A 77 1.89 -16.34 6.28
N GLU A 78 1.62 -17.17 5.26
CA GLU A 78 1.72 -18.63 5.37
C GLU A 78 3.17 -19.09 5.49
N ARG A 79 4.08 -18.47 4.73
CA ARG A 79 5.49 -18.86 4.69
C ARG A 79 6.27 -18.46 5.95
N PHE A 80 5.87 -17.35 6.57
CA PHE A 80 6.54 -16.73 7.72
C PHE A 80 5.54 -16.37 8.84
N PRO A 81 4.85 -17.37 9.44
CA PRO A 81 3.78 -17.12 10.42
C PRO A 81 4.26 -16.37 11.68
N GLY A 82 5.56 -16.42 11.98
CA GLY A 82 6.17 -15.70 13.11
C GLY A 82 6.38 -14.20 12.90
N GLN A 83 6.19 -13.67 11.68
CA GLN A 83 6.39 -12.24 11.36
C GLN A 83 5.17 -11.36 11.70
N GLY A 84 4.07 -11.95 12.17
CA GLY A 84 2.92 -11.17 12.63
C GLY A 84 2.23 -10.33 11.54
N LEU A 85 2.35 -10.69 10.26
CA LEU A 85 1.78 -9.92 9.13
C LEU A 85 0.26 -9.72 9.23
N TRP A 86 -0.41 -10.66 9.91
CA TRP A 86 -1.80 -10.57 10.32
C TRP A 86 -1.90 -10.62 11.85
N PRO A 87 -2.94 -10.00 12.45
CA PRO A 87 -3.21 -10.13 13.88
C PRO A 87 -3.32 -11.59 14.34
N GLN A 88 -2.89 -11.86 15.57
CA GLN A 88 -3.00 -13.20 16.17
C GLN A 88 -4.42 -13.51 16.66
N ASP A 89 -5.13 -12.50 17.18
CA ASP A 89 -6.53 -12.65 17.56
C ASP A 89 -7.40 -13.01 16.34
N PRO A 90 -8.23 -14.08 16.39
CA PRO A 90 -9.04 -14.50 15.25
C PRO A 90 -10.02 -13.44 14.74
N LEU A 91 -10.64 -12.66 15.62
CA LEU A 91 -11.61 -11.64 15.24
C LEU A 91 -10.92 -10.43 14.60
N ALA A 92 -9.82 -9.97 15.20
CA ALA A 92 -8.97 -8.93 14.63
C ALA A 92 -8.44 -9.34 13.25
N ARG A 93 -7.98 -10.58 13.09
CA ARG A 93 -7.49 -11.12 11.81
C ARG A 93 -8.58 -11.18 10.75
N SER A 94 -9.78 -11.64 11.11
CA SER A 94 -10.92 -11.65 10.19
C SER A 94 -11.30 -10.23 9.77
N THR A 95 -11.30 -9.28 10.71
CA THR A 95 -11.59 -7.87 10.43
C THR A 95 -10.52 -7.24 9.54
N ALA A 96 -9.24 -7.50 9.82
CA ALA A 96 -8.11 -7.04 9.02
C ALA A 96 -8.22 -7.50 7.56
N ARG A 97 -8.57 -8.77 7.34
CA ARG A 97 -8.80 -9.29 5.98
C ARG A 97 -9.99 -8.63 5.28
N SER A 98 -11.10 -8.40 5.99
CA SER A 98 -12.25 -7.70 5.41
C SER A 98 -11.91 -6.28 4.95
N VAL A 99 -11.25 -5.48 5.80
CA VAL A 99 -10.91 -4.09 5.46
C VAL A 99 -9.82 -4.01 4.39
N VAL A 100 -8.89 -4.98 4.36
CA VAL A 100 -7.91 -5.10 3.28
C VAL A 100 -8.59 -5.46 1.96
N ALA A 101 -9.53 -6.40 1.95
CA ALA A 101 -10.28 -6.76 0.75
C ALA A 101 -11.15 -5.58 0.25
N GLU A 102 -11.79 -4.84 1.16
CA GLU A 102 -12.54 -3.63 0.85
C GLU A 102 -11.62 -2.56 0.23
N MET A 103 -10.45 -2.30 0.83
CA MET A 103 -9.47 -1.39 0.24
C MET A 103 -8.88 -1.92 -1.07
N HIS A 104 -8.71 -3.23 -1.22
CA HIS A 104 -8.18 -3.85 -2.43
C HIS A 104 -9.09 -3.61 -3.63
N ALA A 105 -10.39 -3.94 -3.48
CA ALA A 105 -11.38 -3.94 -4.55
C ALA A 105 -12.29 -2.70 -4.62
N GLY A 106 -12.26 -1.83 -3.61
CA GLY A 106 -13.15 -0.68 -3.47
C GLY A 106 -12.51 0.69 -3.65
N PHE A 107 -13.29 1.71 -3.28
CA PHE A 107 -12.96 3.14 -3.33
C PHE A 107 -12.59 3.68 -4.73
N PRO A 108 -13.38 3.38 -5.79
CA PRO A 108 -13.07 3.78 -7.15
C PRO A 108 -13.08 5.30 -7.34
N ALA A 109 -13.99 6.03 -6.66
CA ALA A 109 -14.09 7.47 -6.79
C ALA A 109 -12.84 8.14 -6.21
N LEU A 110 -12.44 7.76 -5.00
CA LEU A 110 -11.19 8.21 -4.39
C LEU A 110 -9.97 7.91 -5.26
N ARG A 111 -9.85 6.66 -5.75
CA ARG A 111 -8.68 6.23 -6.55
C ARG A 111 -8.57 6.97 -7.88
N SER A 112 -9.69 7.32 -8.49
CA SER A 112 -9.74 8.07 -9.74
C SER A 112 -9.43 9.55 -9.54
N ALA A 113 -10.02 10.16 -8.51
CA ALA A 113 -9.89 11.60 -8.26
C ALA A 113 -8.54 11.96 -7.62
N LEU A 114 -8.04 11.11 -6.72
CA LEU A 114 -6.82 11.35 -5.95
C LEU A 114 -5.77 10.27 -6.28
N PRO A 115 -5.14 10.28 -7.48
CA PRO A 115 -4.02 9.40 -7.76
C PRO A 115 -2.86 9.63 -6.78
N MET A 116 -2.08 8.59 -6.52
CA MET A 116 -0.86 8.73 -5.72
C MET A 116 0.21 9.44 -6.56
N ASP A 117 0.78 10.52 -6.01
CA ASP A 117 1.93 11.24 -6.55
C ASP A 117 2.73 11.81 -5.38
N LEU A 118 3.89 11.21 -5.09
CA LEU A 118 4.76 11.66 -3.99
C LEU A 118 5.49 12.99 -4.27
N ASN A 119 5.50 13.46 -5.52
CA ASN A 119 6.22 14.67 -5.93
C ASN A 119 5.35 15.93 -5.89
N LYS A 120 4.03 15.78 -5.72
CA LYS A 120 3.09 16.90 -5.83
C LYS A 120 2.16 17.02 -4.64
N ARG A 121 1.75 18.26 -4.38
CA ARG A 121 0.65 18.61 -3.47
C ARG A 121 -0.41 19.41 -4.21
N TYR A 122 -1.65 19.20 -3.84
CA TYR A 122 -2.83 19.76 -4.47
C TYR A 122 -3.78 20.35 -3.41
N PRO A 123 -3.33 21.38 -2.65
CA PRO A 123 -4.19 22.03 -1.65
C PRO A 123 -5.45 22.58 -2.31
N GLY A 124 -6.59 22.42 -1.64
CA GLY A 124 -7.87 22.97 -2.09
C GLY A 124 -8.51 22.23 -3.27
N HIS A 125 -8.06 21.01 -3.59
CA HIS A 125 -8.73 20.17 -4.58
C HIS A 125 -10.20 19.94 -4.21
N VAL A 126 -11.10 20.19 -5.16
CA VAL A 126 -12.55 20.10 -4.92
C VAL A 126 -12.99 18.65 -4.95
N LEU A 127 -13.44 18.14 -3.79
CA LEU A 127 -13.91 16.78 -3.65
C LEU A 127 -15.40 16.65 -4.01
N SER A 128 -15.70 15.78 -4.97
CA SER A 128 -17.09 15.37 -5.29
C SER A 128 -17.74 14.64 -4.10
N PRO A 129 -19.09 14.58 -4.01
CA PRO A 129 -19.79 13.82 -2.98
C PRO A 129 -19.35 12.36 -2.87
N GLU A 130 -19.08 11.69 -3.98
CA GLU A 130 -18.68 10.28 -4.03
C GLU A 130 -17.30 10.07 -3.41
N VAL A 131 -16.34 10.96 -3.73
CA VAL A 131 -15.01 10.96 -3.09
C VAL A 131 -15.11 11.22 -1.59
N LYS A 132 -15.99 12.14 -1.16
CA LYS A 132 -16.22 12.40 0.26
C LYS A 132 -16.82 11.18 0.98
N ALA A 133 -17.72 10.45 0.33
CA ALA A 133 -18.28 9.21 0.89
C ALA A 133 -17.21 8.12 1.03
N ASP A 134 -16.34 7.95 0.02
CA ASP A 134 -15.19 7.04 0.11
C ASP A 134 -14.26 7.42 1.27
N ILE A 135 -13.94 8.71 1.44
CA ILE A 135 -13.09 9.21 2.54
C ILE A 135 -13.74 8.89 3.89
N ALA A 136 -15.02 9.25 4.07
CA ALA A 136 -15.74 9.01 5.32
C ALA A 136 -15.78 7.53 5.70
N ARG A 137 -15.95 6.63 4.71
CA ARG A 137 -15.90 5.18 4.94
C ARG A 137 -14.51 4.72 5.38
N ILE A 138 -13.44 5.26 4.80
CA ILE A 138 -12.07 4.94 5.20
C ILE A 138 -11.78 5.42 6.62
N GLU A 139 -12.22 6.63 6.98
CA GLU A 139 -12.09 7.13 8.36
C GLU A 139 -12.82 6.24 9.35
N GLU A 140 -14.05 5.83 9.03
CA GLU A 140 -14.82 4.90 9.86
C GLU A 140 -14.08 3.56 10.04
N ILE A 141 -13.50 3.00 8.97
CA ILE A 141 -12.68 1.78 9.04
C ILE A 141 -11.52 1.98 10.03
N TRP A 142 -10.75 3.06 9.87
CA TRP A 142 -9.58 3.33 10.70
C TRP A 142 -9.94 3.55 12.16
N GLU A 143 -10.98 4.33 12.42
CA GLU A 143 -11.50 4.56 13.77
C GLU A 143 -11.97 3.28 14.43
N ASN A 144 -12.74 2.46 13.72
CA ASN A 144 -13.26 1.20 14.26
C ASN A 144 -12.14 0.20 14.54
N CYS A 145 -11.14 0.08 13.65
CA CYS A 145 -10.02 -0.81 13.85
C CYS A 145 -9.17 -0.37 15.05
N ARG A 146 -8.76 0.91 15.11
CA ARG A 146 -7.94 1.41 16.22
C ARG A 146 -8.67 1.37 17.55
N ARG A 147 -9.98 1.66 17.58
CA ARG A 147 -10.79 1.58 18.80
C ARG A 147 -10.90 0.15 19.34
N GLN A 148 -11.04 -0.85 18.47
CA GLN A 148 -11.26 -2.23 18.88
C GLN A 148 -9.96 -3.01 19.08
N PHE A 149 -8.94 -2.75 18.28
CA PHE A 149 -7.74 -3.58 18.17
C PHE A 149 -6.42 -2.79 18.26
N GLY A 150 -6.46 -1.47 18.36
CA GLY A 150 -5.28 -0.60 18.36
C GLY A 150 -4.64 -0.37 19.73
N SER A 151 -5.01 -1.11 20.77
CA SER A 151 -4.51 -0.83 22.13
C SER A 151 -3.00 -1.10 22.32
N SER A 152 -2.39 -1.92 21.46
CA SER A 152 -0.98 -2.30 21.55
C SER A 152 -0.04 -1.45 20.70
N GLY A 153 -0.52 -0.42 20.01
CA GLY A 153 0.33 0.49 19.23
C GLY A 153 -0.46 1.41 18.30
N ASP A 154 0.25 2.16 17.46
CA ASP A 154 -0.35 3.26 16.72
C ASP A 154 -0.95 2.88 15.35
N PHE A 155 -0.79 1.62 14.93
CA PHE A 155 -1.32 1.10 13.67
C PHE A 155 -2.75 0.57 13.80
N LEU A 156 -3.38 0.16 12.69
CA LEU A 156 -4.80 -0.21 12.67
C LEU A 156 -5.16 -1.33 13.65
N PHE A 157 -4.25 -2.28 13.82
CA PHE A 157 -4.40 -3.43 14.73
C PHE A 157 -3.28 -3.46 15.77
N GLY A 158 -2.80 -2.28 16.17
CA GLY A 158 -1.74 -2.08 17.15
C GLY A 158 -0.35 -2.04 16.52
N GLU A 159 0.11 -3.16 15.97
CA GLU A 159 1.39 -3.25 15.25
C GLU A 159 1.21 -3.12 13.73
N ALA A 160 2.26 -2.71 13.02
CA ALA A 160 2.22 -2.55 11.57
C ALA A 160 2.06 -3.91 10.88
N GLY A 161 1.06 -4.03 10.01
CA GLY A 161 0.80 -5.27 9.26
C GLY A 161 0.36 -5.04 7.81
N ILE A 162 -0.20 -6.09 7.21
CA ILE A 162 -0.72 -6.03 5.83
C ILE A 162 -1.82 -4.96 5.70
N ALA A 163 -2.66 -4.78 6.71
CA ALA A 163 -3.69 -3.73 6.73
C ALA A 163 -3.08 -2.34 6.51
N ASP A 164 -2.02 -2.02 7.23
CA ASP A 164 -1.33 -0.74 7.14
C ASP A 164 -0.63 -0.56 5.80
N ALA A 165 -0.01 -1.62 5.27
CA ALA A 165 0.55 -1.59 3.92
C ALA A 165 -0.51 -1.24 2.86
N PHE A 166 -1.73 -1.75 2.99
CA PHE A 166 -2.84 -1.49 2.06
C PHE A 166 -3.38 -0.06 2.11
N PHE A 167 -3.38 0.54 3.30
CA PHE A 167 -3.83 1.91 3.53
C PHE A 167 -2.71 2.96 3.43
N ALA A 168 -1.42 2.57 3.42
CA ALA A 168 -0.31 3.51 3.26
C ALA A 168 -0.42 4.40 2.00
N PRO A 169 -0.79 3.88 0.80
CA PRO A 169 -1.03 4.76 -0.35
C PRO A 169 -2.22 5.72 -0.16
N VAL A 170 -3.19 5.39 0.69
CA VAL A 170 -4.30 6.30 1.00
C VAL A 170 -3.82 7.46 1.85
N VAL A 171 -2.93 7.21 2.82
CA VAL A 171 -2.28 8.29 3.59
C VAL A 171 -1.51 9.23 2.68
N VAL A 172 -0.79 8.70 1.69
CA VAL A 172 -0.12 9.53 0.67
C VAL A 172 -1.10 10.42 -0.07
N ARG A 173 -2.26 9.88 -0.48
CA ARG A 173 -3.33 10.69 -1.13
C ARG A 173 -3.86 11.76 -0.19
N PHE A 174 -4.24 11.40 1.02
CA PHE A 174 -4.86 12.36 1.95
C PHE A 174 -3.91 13.52 2.25
N ARG A 175 -2.62 13.25 2.46
CA ARG A 175 -1.59 14.28 2.65
C ARG A 175 -1.26 15.07 1.40
N GLY A 176 -1.27 14.43 0.23
CA GLY A 176 -0.99 15.09 -1.05
C GLY A 176 -2.09 16.08 -1.44
N TYR A 177 -3.34 15.80 -1.09
CA TYR A 177 -4.50 16.61 -1.45
C TYR A 177 -5.05 17.44 -0.28
N ASP A 178 -4.34 17.48 0.85
CA ASP A 178 -4.74 18.15 2.09
C ASP A 178 -6.20 17.85 2.48
N VAL A 179 -6.58 16.56 2.42
CA VAL A 179 -7.90 16.08 2.82
C VAL A 179 -8.07 16.35 4.32
N ALA A 180 -9.15 17.04 4.70
CA ALA A 180 -9.48 17.28 6.09
C ALA A 180 -10.01 15.99 6.74
N LEU A 181 -9.35 15.54 7.81
CA LEU A 181 -9.67 14.31 8.52
C LEU A 181 -10.00 14.56 10.00
N GLY A 182 -10.70 13.60 10.60
CA GLY A 182 -10.90 13.52 12.03
C GLY A 182 -9.61 13.19 12.79
N LYS A 183 -9.60 13.47 14.10
CA LYS A 183 -8.41 13.35 14.95
C LYS A 183 -7.75 11.97 14.90
N THR A 184 -8.55 10.90 14.89
CA THR A 184 -8.04 9.52 14.87
C THR A 184 -7.38 9.18 13.54
N ALA A 185 -7.99 9.62 12.42
CA ALA A 185 -7.47 9.44 11.08
C ALA A 185 -6.20 10.27 10.85
N GLU A 186 -6.15 11.51 11.34
CA GLU A 186 -4.93 12.33 11.34
C GLU A 186 -3.79 11.65 12.10
N ALA A 187 -4.07 11.15 13.32
CA ALA A 187 -3.08 10.44 14.11
C ALA A 187 -2.57 9.19 13.39
N TYR A 188 -3.44 8.46 12.69
CA TYR A 188 -3.03 7.29 11.90
C TYR A 188 -2.17 7.69 10.69
N CYS A 189 -2.55 8.77 10.00
CA CYS A 189 -1.75 9.33 8.93
C CYS A 189 -0.36 9.76 9.43
N ALA A 190 -0.24 10.27 10.67
CA ALA A 190 1.05 10.55 11.33
C ALA A 190 1.87 9.27 11.49
N SER A 191 1.30 8.24 12.12
CA SER A 191 1.97 6.95 12.36
C SER A 191 2.50 6.29 11.07
N ILE A 192 1.72 6.33 9.98
CA ILE A 192 2.14 5.78 8.69
C ILE A 192 3.33 6.56 8.11
N ALA A 193 3.38 7.89 8.25
CA ALA A 193 4.49 8.66 7.72
C ALA A 193 5.75 8.59 8.58
N ASP A 194 5.59 8.37 9.87
CA ASP A 194 6.71 8.16 10.80
C ASP A 194 7.23 6.72 10.74
N TRP A 195 6.51 5.82 10.07
CA TRP A 195 6.96 4.45 9.85
C TRP A 195 8.26 4.42 9.03
N PRO A 196 9.38 3.85 9.56
CA PRO A 196 10.67 3.90 8.85
C PRO A 196 10.66 3.31 7.45
N LEU A 197 9.84 2.28 7.21
CA LEU A 197 9.67 1.71 5.87
C LEU A 197 8.99 2.70 4.91
N MET A 198 8.01 3.46 5.38
CA MET A 198 7.39 4.51 4.58
C MET A 198 8.37 5.64 4.27
N GLN A 199 9.17 6.07 5.25
CA GLN A 199 10.21 7.09 5.05
C GLN A 199 11.25 6.63 4.03
N GLN A 200 11.67 5.37 4.09
CA GLN A 200 12.56 4.80 3.09
C GLN A 200 11.94 4.81 1.70
N TRP A 201 10.68 4.40 1.55
CA TRP A 201 10.00 4.44 0.26
C TRP A 201 9.94 5.86 -0.32
N VAL A 202 9.62 6.86 0.52
CA VAL A 202 9.59 8.27 0.09
C VAL A 202 10.97 8.76 -0.33
N ALA A 203 12.02 8.40 0.42
CA ALA A 203 13.39 8.77 0.07
C ALA A 203 13.82 8.15 -1.27
N GLU A 204 13.59 6.85 -1.48
CA GLU A 204 13.89 6.16 -2.73
C GLU A 204 13.04 6.71 -3.90
N ALA A 205 11.79 7.10 -3.65
CA ALA A 205 10.94 7.75 -4.67
C ALA A 205 11.46 9.13 -5.08
N ALA A 206 12.11 9.87 -4.17
CA ALA A 206 12.69 11.18 -4.46
C ALA A 206 13.96 11.10 -5.33
N GLU A 207 14.58 9.92 -5.42
CA GLU A 207 15.72 9.66 -6.31
C GLU A 207 15.29 9.37 -7.76
N GLU A 208 14.01 9.05 -8.00
CA GLU A 208 13.45 8.82 -9.33
C GLU A 208 13.42 10.13 -10.14
N LYS A 209 14.03 10.14 -11.32
CA LYS A 209 14.12 11.34 -12.18
C LYS A 209 12.98 11.42 -13.19
N GLU A 210 12.33 10.31 -13.46
CA GLU A 210 11.27 10.17 -14.45
C GLU A 210 9.92 10.64 -13.88
N VAL A 211 9.42 11.75 -14.41
CA VAL A 211 8.09 12.26 -14.09
C VAL A 211 7.05 11.68 -15.05
N ILE A 212 5.93 11.21 -14.50
CA ILE A 212 4.74 10.88 -15.28
C ILE A 212 3.86 12.14 -15.36
N VAL A 213 3.53 12.54 -16.59
CA VAL A 213 2.46 13.52 -16.82
C VAL A 213 1.13 12.77 -16.78
N PHE A 214 0.22 13.23 -15.94
CA PHE A 214 -1.17 12.79 -15.94
C PHE A 214 -1.91 13.76 -16.86
N ASP A 215 -2.57 13.23 -17.90
CA ASP A 215 -3.49 13.98 -18.76
C ASP A 215 -4.77 14.38 -18.00
#